data_AF-A0A9P3PHZ8-F1
#
_entry.id   AF-A0A9P3PHZ8-F1
#
_cell.length_a   1.000
_cell.length_b   1.000
_cell.length_c   1.000
_cell.angle_alpha   90.00
_cell.angle_beta   90.00
_cell.angle_gamma   90.00
#
_symmetry.space_group_name_H-M   'P 1'
#
loop_
_entity.id
_entity.type
_entity.pdbx_description
1 polymer ?
#
loop_
_entity_poly.entity_id
_entity_poly.type
_entity_poly.pdbx_seq_one_letter_code
_entity_poly.pdbx_strand_id
1 'polypeptide(L)'
;MGANYIFSLEPTFTQGLVLGQLSVIVLLGLILKYIFLESTHNPFDTSGYQTRADNNFTLRAQKPEVQEAVNERQEGDQESAEWFNTLLRQVVDVYRSKLRDDLPSAEGDEIARKRIEDYANKIRPAGFLDHIKIHSVDLGVSAPRLHNARLSSLKSCAPFIEIECDTTYTDTLSISLSTSYLFNYPMSGFARLPVSLTVSLSQFKSSINITPPSPNSLAPVLTFSISPDFTLDLTTTSLMGSRAKLANVPKLHELIQHQVRRILAARGTWKVVLPGLATVSEAREQVQKEMKEEQFS
;
A
#
# COMPACT_ATOMS: atom_id res chain seq x y z
N MET A 1 -66.64 -4.17 41.58
CA MET A 1 -66.68 -3.80 40.16
C MET A 1 -67.11 -2.34 40.10
N GLY A 2 -66.36 -1.36 39.62
CA GLY A 2 -65.05 -1.21 39.00
C GLY A 2 -65.01 0.28 38.66
N ALA A 3 -64.00 0.98 39.17
CA ALA A 3 -64.03 2.41 39.44
C ALA A 3 -64.15 3.30 38.18
N ASN A 4 -65.06 4.28 38.25
CA ASN A 4 -64.96 5.56 37.55
C ASN A 4 -63.73 6.29 38.06
N TYR A 5 -62.90 6.88 37.18
CA TYR A 5 -62.19 8.13 37.44
C TYR A 5 -61.47 8.67 36.18
N ILE A 6 -61.77 9.94 35.88
CA ILE A 6 -60.83 11.00 35.46
C ILE A 6 -60.48 11.11 33.96
N PHE A 7 -61.10 12.10 33.30
CA PHE A 7 -60.40 13.03 32.42
C PHE A 7 -60.92 14.45 32.65
N SER A 8 -60.54 15.02 33.80
CA SER A 8 -60.44 16.47 33.97
C SER A 8 -58.96 16.81 33.76
N LEU A 9 -58.58 17.18 32.53
CA LEU A 9 -57.24 17.66 32.21
C LEU A 9 -57.25 19.19 32.32
N GLU A 10 -57.07 19.71 33.54
CA GLU A 10 -56.53 21.05 33.71
C GLU A 10 -55.04 20.97 33.36
N PRO A 11 -54.56 21.59 32.25
CA PRO A 11 -53.16 21.51 31.88
C PRO A 11 -52.34 22.28 32.91
N THR A 12 -51.70 21.56 33.83
CA THR A 12 -50.75 22.15 34.77
C THR A 12 -49.55 22.71 34.00
N PHE A 13 -49.02 23.85 34.44
CA PHE A 13 -47.92 24.59 33.79
C PHE A 13 -46.71 23.71 33.43
N THR A 14 -46.42 22.70 34.24
CA THR A 14 -45.39 21.68 34.01
C THR A 14 -45.67 20.78 32.81
N GLN A 15 -46.93 20.40 32.57
CA GLN A 15 -47.31 19.62 31.39
C GLN A 15 -47.17 20.43 30.10
N GLY A 16 -47.47 21.74 30.15
CA GLY A 16 -47.21 22.67 29.05
C GLY A 16 -45.72 22.86 28.76
N LEU A 17 -44.88 22.94 29.81
CA LEU A 17 -43.42 23.01 29.69
C LEU A 17 -42.83 21.76 29.03
N VAL A 18 -43.26 20.57 29.46
CA VAL A 18 -42.79 19.30 28.89
C VAL A 18 -43.23 19.15 27.43
N LEU A 19 -44.46 19.53 27.10
CA LEU A 19 -44.94 19.54 25.71
C LEU A 19 -44.18 20.56 24.84
N GLY A 20 -43.86 21.72 25.41
CA GLY A 20 -43.04 22.75 24.77
C GLY A 20 -41.62 22.25 24.46
N GLN A 21 -40.94 21.63 25.43
CA GLN A 21 -39.61 21.03 25.24
C GLN A 21 -39.63 19.91 24.19
N LEU A 22 -40.68 19.07 24.19
CA LEU A 22 -40.86 18.06 23.15
C LEU A 22 -41.02 18.68 21.75
N SER A 23 -41.75 19.80 21.63
CA SER A 23 -41.90 20.49 20.35
C SER A 23 -40.57 21.06 19.83
N VAL A 24 -39.69 21.55 20.72
CA VAL A 24 -38.36 22.06 20.36
C VAL A 24 -37.44 20.94 19.90
N ILE A 25 -37.49 19.77 20.54
CA ILE A 25 -36.73 18.59 20.11
C ILE A 25 -37.21 18.08 18.74
N VAL A 26 -38.52 18.08 18.49
CA VAL A 26 -39.08 17.72 17.18
C VAL A 26 -38.68 18.73 16.10
N LEU A 27 -38.69 20.03 16.41
CA LEU A 27 -38.21 21.08 15.50
C LEU A 27 -36.71 20.92 15.19
N LEU A 28 -35.88 20.63 16.21
CA LEU A 28 -34.45 20.38 16.03
C LEU A 28 -34.22 19.14 15.15
N GLY A 29 -35.00 18.07 15.35
CA GLY A 29 -34.98 16.88 14.50
C GLY A 29 -35.39 17.16 13.06
N LEU A 30 -36.40 18.02 12.83
CA LEU A 30 -36.81 18.46 11.49
C LEU A 30 -35.74 19.33 10.82
N ILE A 31 -35.09 20.24 11.55
CA ILE A 31 -33.98 21.06 11.05
C ILE A 31 -32.80 20.17 10.66
N LEU A 32 -32.42 19.21 11.51
CA LEU A 32 -31.38 18.22 11.19
C LEU A 32 -31.75 17.41 9.95
N LYS A 33 -33.00 16.94 9.84
CA LYS A 33 -33.49 16.22 8.66
C LYS A 33 -33.43 17.08 7.40
N TYR A 34 -33.88 18.34 7.45
CA TYR A 34 -33.88 19.23 6.28
C TYR A 34 -32.47 19.66 5.85
N ILE A 35 -31.55 19.83 6.81
CA ILE A 35 -30.15 20.17 6.50
C ILE A 35 -29.40 18.96 5.90
N PHE A 36 -29.64 17.75 6.43
CA PHE A 36 -28.91 16.56 5.97
C PHE A 36 -29.55 15.82 4.78
N LEU A 37 -30.87 15.88 4.57
CA LEU A 37 -31.55 15.14 3.49
C LEU A 37 -32.03 16.00 2.31
N GLU A 38 -32.00 17.34 2.37
CA GLU A 38 -32.49 18.20 1.28
C GLU A 38 -31.37 18.93 0.50
N SER A 39 -30.12 18.46 0.57
CA SER A 39 -29.00 18.93 -0.27
C SER A 39 -28.82 18.12 -1.56
N THR A 40 -29.86 17.37 -1.99
CA THR A 40 -29.90 16.73 -3.32
C THR A 40 -31.19 17.05 -4.05
N HIS A 41 -31.32 18.30 -4.51
CA HIS A 41 -32.21 18.62 -5.62
C HIS A 41 -31.50 19.55 -6.60
N ASN A 42 -30.96 18.97 -7.68
CA ASN A 42 -30.64 19.70 -8.91
C ASN A 42 -31.95 20.10 -9.60
N PRO A 43 -32.01 21.32 -10.14
CA PRO A 43 -32.61 21.50 -11.46
C PRO A 43 -31.88 22.52 -12.35
N PHE A 44 -32.09 22.37 -13.66
CA PHE A 44 -31.76 23.27 -14.78
C PHE A 44 -30.28 23.23 -15.28
N ASP A 45 -29.97 23.10 -16.58
CA ASP A 45 -30.79 22.94 -17.77
C ASP A 45 -29.96 22.40 -18.95
N THR A 46 -30.70 21.81 -19.88
CA THR A 46 -30.31 21.21 -21.15
C THR A 46 -29.61 22.12 -22.17
N SER A 47 -28.65 21.58 -22.92
CA SER A 47 -28.44 21.70 -24.40
C SER A 47 -27.02 21.20 -24.71
N GLY A 48 -26.79 20.20 -25.55
CA GLY A 48 -26.99 20.21 -26.99
C GLY A 48 -25.64 19.84 -27.63
N TYR A 49 -25.52 18.61 -28.12
CA TYR A 49 -24.40 18.17 -28.95
C TYR A 49 -24.35 19.01 -30.24
N GLN A 50 -23.22 19.69 -30.53
CA GLN A 50 -22.74 19.75 -31.91
C GLN A 50 -21.26 20.09 -32.06
N THR A 51 -20.72 19.48 -33.10
CA THR A 51 -19.34 19.24 -33.47
C THR A 51 -18.69 20.43 -34.21
N ARG A 52 -17.40 20.65 -33.95
CA ARG A 52 -16.30 20.91 -34.93
C ARG A 52 -16.61 21.74 -36.18
N ALA A 53 -15.98 22.91 -36.31
CA ALA A 53 -15.10 23.30 -37.44
C ALA A 53 -14.55 24.74 -37.27
N ASP A 54 -13.21 24.83 -37.27
CA ASP A 54 -12.34 25.77 -37.99
C ASP A 54 -12.57 27.30 -38.05
N ASN A 55 -11.52 27.97 -37.57
CA ASN A 55 -10.75 29.03 -38.22
C ASN A 55 -11.16 30.52 -38.11
N ASN A 56 -10.25 31.24 -37.44
CA ASN A 56 -9.53 32.45 -37.87
C ASN A 56 -9.82 33.81 -37.21
N PHE A 57 -8.72 34.31 -36.63
CA PHE A 57 -8.23 35.69 -36.60
C PHE A 57 -8.91 36.69 -35.67
N THR A 58 -8.19 37.11 -34.62
CA THR A 58 -7.62 38.48 -34.55
C THR A 58 -6.67 38.61 -33.35
N LEU A 59 -5.47 39.12 -33.64
CA LEU A 59 -4.46 39.57 -32.70
C LEU A 59 -4.97 40.77 -31.88
N ARG A 60 -4.85 40.72 -30.54
CA ARG A 60 -4.59 41.92 -29.74
C ARG A 60 -3.88 41.59 -28.43
N ALA A 61 -2.89 42.41 -28.14
CA ALA A 61 -1.83 42.23 -27.17
C ALA A 61 -2.22 42.53 -25.71
N GLN A 62 -1.29 42.14 -24.82
CA GLN A 62 -1.06 42.59 -23.43
C GLN A 62 -1.93 42.00 -22.31
N LYS A 63 -1.37 41.03 -21.58
CA LYS A 63 -0.83 41.15 -20.19
C LYS A 63 -0.67 39.74 -19.58
N PRO A 64 0.46 39.38 -18.95
CA PRO A 64 0.61 38.08 -18.29
C PRO A 64 0.04 38.14 -16.88
N GLU A 65 -1.15 37.61 -16.68
CA GLU A 65 -1.65 37.16 -15.38
C GLU A 65 -2.02 35.69 -15.54
N VAL A 66 -1.09 34.81 -15.13
CA VAL A 66 -1.36 33.38 -15.01
C VAL A 66 -2.19 33.21 -13.74
N GLN A 67 -3.51 33.29 -13.90
CA GLN A 67 -4.48 32.74 -12.95
C GLN A 67 -4.44 31.22 -13.08
N GLU A 68 -3.51 30.60 -12.35
CA GLU A 68 -3.69 29.25 -11.83
C GLU A 68 -4.78 29.31 -10.77
N ALA A 69 -6.01 29.00 -11.16
CA ALA A 69 -7.06 28.48 -10.29
C ALA A 69 -8.23 28.15 -11.20
N VAL A 70 -8.44 26.87 -11.48
CA VAL A 70 -9.70 26.14 -11.34
C VAL A 70 -9.43 24.72 -11.85
N ASN A 71 -8.89 23.90 -10.95
CA ASN A 71 -9.09 22.45 -10.97
C ASN A 71 -9.37 21.99 -9.53
N GLU A 72 -10.21 22.74 -8.82
CA GLU A 72 -10.55 22.49 -7.42
C GLU A 72 -11.93 21.83 -7.33
N ARG A 73 -11.99 20.50 -7.46
CA ARG A 73 -13.01 19.64 -6.80
C ARG A 73 -12.49 18.21 -6.58
N GLN A 74 -11.52 18.07 -5.68
CA GLN A 74 -11.45 17.13 -4.54
C GLN A 74 -10.00 17.08 -3.99
N GLU A 75 -9.50 18.23 -3.54
CA GLU A 75 -8.28 18.36 -2.71
C GLU A 75 -8.65 18.55 -1.23
N GLY A 76 -9.73 17.91 -0.77
CA GLY A 76 -10.18 17.96 0.62
C GLY A 76 -9.68 16.75 1.40
N ASP A 77 -8.75 16.99 2.33
CA ASP A 77 -8.16 16.05 3.30
C ASP A 77 -7.26 14.92 2.76
N GLN A 78 -6.34 15.25 1.85
CA GLN A 78 -5.13 14.41 1.70
C GLN A 78 -4.16 14.78 2.82
N GLU A 79 -4.03 13.91 3.82
CA GLU A 79 -3.08 14.15 4.91
C GLU A 79 -1.64 14.00 4.40
N SER A 80 -0.78 14.96 4.77
CA SER A 80 0.64 14.93 4.42
C SER A 80 1.41 14.02 5.38
N ALA A 81 2.04 12.98 4.85
CA ALA A 81 2.86 12.03 5.62
C ALA A 81 4.33 12.49 5.78
N GLU A 82 4.61 13.80 5.74
CA GLU A 82 5.98 14.34 5.70
C GLU A 82 6.82 14.01 6.93
N TRP A 83 6.21 14.04 8.12
CA TRP A 83 6.90 13.65 9.36
C TRP A 83 7.30 12.18 9.31
N PHE A 84 6.44 11.31 8.77
CA PHE A 84 6.68 9.89 8.64
C PHE A 84 7.74 9.62 7.58
N ASN A 85 7.73 10.34 6.46
CA ASN A 85 8.78 10.27 5.43
C ASN A 85 10.15 10.63 6.00
N THR A 86 10.22 11.65 6.85
CA THR A 86 11.47 12.05 7.52
C THR A 86 11.97 10.98 8.48
N LEU A 87 11.07 10.41 9.28
CA LEU A 87 11.37 9.30 10.19
C LEU A 87 11.81 8.05 9.43
N LEU A 88 11.08 7.67 8.38
CA LEU A 88 11.36 6.49 7.58
C LEU A 88 12.72 6.62 6.90
N ARG A 89 13.04 7.82 6.38
CA ARG A 89 14.37 8.10 5.85
C ARG A 89 15.46 7.86 6.89
N GLN A 90 15.31 8.39 8.09
CA GLN A 90 16.27 8.17 9.18
C GLN A 90 16.41 6.67 9.54
N VAL A 91 15.29 5.94 9.59
CA VAL A 91 15.30 4.49 9.86
C VAL A 91 16.04 3.72 8.76
N VAL A 92 15.78 4.04 7.50
CA VAL A 92 16.47 3.40 6.35
C VAL A 92 17.96 3.72 6.37
N ASP A 93 18.33 4.96 6.68
CA ASP A 93 19.74 5.37 6.76
C ASP A 93 20.47 4.64 7.90
N VAL A 94 19.83 4.49 9.07
CA VAL A 94 20.38 3.66 10.16
C VAL A 94 20.47 2.20 9.76
N TYR A 95 19.45 1.66 9.09
CA TYR A 95 19.47 0.27 8.62
C TYR A 95 20.61 0.02 7.63
N ARG A 96 20.83 0.93 6.67
CA ARG A 96 21.96 0.91 5.75
C ARG A 96 23.30 0.99 6.47
N SER A 97 23.42 1.89 7.44
CA SER A 97 24.64 2.01 8.25
C SER A 97 24.91 0.72 9.03
N LYS A 98 23.88 0.11 9.63
CA LYS A 98 24.01 -1.17 10.34
C LYS A 98 24.33 -2.33 9.41
N LEU A 99 23.79 -2.37 8.19
CA LEU A 99 24.20 -3.35 7.19
C LEU A 99 25.70 -3.25 6.85
N ARG A 100 26.25 -2.03 6.89
CA ARG A 100 27.67 -1.70 6.69
C ARG A 100 28.53 -1.76 7.96
N ASP A 101 27.97 -2.16 9.11
CA ASP A 101 28.63 -2.11 10.43
C ASP A 101 29.22 -0.74 10.79
N ASP A 102 28.58 0.35 10.37
CA ASP A 102 28.99 1.73 10.60
C ASP A 102 30.41 2.06 10.05
N LEU A 103 30.90 1.26 9.10
CA LEU A 103 32.21 1.39 8.46
C LEU A 103 32.16 2.24 7.17
N PRO A 104 33.30 2.81 6.74
CA PRO A 104 33.39 3.58 5.49
C PRO A 104 32.93 2.75 4.29
N SER A 105 32.36 3.44 3.29
CA SER A 105 31.55 2.80 2.23
C SER A 105 32.20 1.58 1.58
N ALA A 106 33.50 1.60 1.26
CA ALA A 106 34.15 0.47 0.58
C ALA A 106 34.27 -0.80 1.45
N GLU A 107 34.62 -0.68 2.73
CA GLU A 107 34.73 -1.82 3.64
C GLU A 107 33.33 -2.27 4.13
N GLY A 108 32.44 -1.29 4.36
CA GLY A 108 31.06 -1.53 4.73
C GLY A 108 30.28 -2.27 3.64
N ASP A 109 30.54 -1.96 2.37
CA ASP A 109 29.91 -2.63 1.23
C ASP A 109 30.33 -4.10 1.12
N GLU A 110 31.57 -4.45 1.48
CA GLU A 110 32.02 -5.85 1.55
C GLU A 110 31.32 -6.64 2.66
N ILE A 111 31.07 -6.00 3.81
CA ILE A 111 30.32 -6.62 4.91
C ILE A 111 28.85 -6.80 4.55
N ALA A 112 28.24 -5.78 3.95
CA ALA A 112 26.89 -5.86 3.43
C ALA A 112 26.77 -6.97 2.38
N ARG A 113 27.74 -7.06 1.46
CA ARG A 113 27.85 -8.13 0.46
C ARG A 113 27.87 -9.50 1.12
N LYS A 114 28.70 -9.71 2.15
CA LYS A 114 28.79 -10.97 2.88
C LYS A 114 27.48 -11.33 3.60
N ARG A 115 26.84 -10.37 4.26
CA ARG A 115 25.55 -10.59 4.96
C ARG A 115 24.43 -10.96 4.01
N ILE A 116 24.37 -10.28 2.86
CA ILE A 116 23.38 -10.58 1.83
C ILE A 116 23.70 -11.94 1.20
N GLU A 117 24.97 -12.31 1.04
CA GLU A 117 25.40 -13.63 0.54
C GLU A 117 24.97 -14.74 1.50
N ASP A 118 25.20 -14.58 2.80
CA ASP A 118 24.79 -15.52 3.84
C ASP A 118 23.26 -15.67 3.87
N TYR A 119 22.52 -14.54 3.79
CA TYR A 119 21.06 -14.55 3.74
C TYR A 119 20.53 -15.22 2.48
N ALA A 120 21.06 -14.88 1.31
CA ALA A 120 20.67 -15.43 0.01
C ALA A 120 20.86 -16.95 -0.02
N ASN A 121 21.97 -17.46 0.50
CA ASN A 121 22.24 -18.90 0.55
C ASN A 121 21.39 -19.63 1.60
N LYS A 122 20.96 -18.95 2.67
CA LYS A 122 20.03 -19.51 3.67
C LYS A 122 18.63 -19.76 3.10
N ILE A 123 18.14 -18.86 2.24
CA ILE A 123 16.79 -18.98 1.63
C ILE A 123 16.80 -19.75 0.30
N ARG A 124 17.97 -20.13 -0.21
CA ARG A 124 18.13 -20.72 -1.54
C ARG A 124 17.49 -22.12 -1.62
N PRO A 125 16.77 -22.44 -2.71
CA PRO A 125 16.37 -23.81 -3.01
C PRO A 125 17.60 -24.62 -3.47
N ALA A 126 18.23 -25.34 -2.55
CA ALA A 126 19.47 -26.09 -2.77
C ALA A 126 19.39 -27.19 -3.87
N GLY A 127 18.18 -27.59 -4.29
CA GLY A 127 17.99 -28.59 -5.35
C GLY A 127 18.20 -28.05 -6.77
N PHE A 128 18.05 -26.75 -7.01
CA PHE A 128 18.08 -26.16 -8.35
C PHE A 128 19.18 -25.12 -8.55
N LEU A 129 19.66 -24.50 -7.48
CA LEU A 129 20.66 -23.44 -7.54
C LEU A 129 21.91 -23.84 -6.74
N ASP A 130 23.06 -23.64 -7.36
CA ASP A 130 24.38 -23.73 -6.72
C ASP A 130 24.64 -22.48 -5.86
N HIS A 131 25.80 -22.43 -5.18
CA HIS A 131 26.14 -21.37 -4.23
C HIS A 131 26.03 -20.00 -4.91
N ILE A 132 25.23 -19.12 -4.32
CA ILE A 132 25.04 -17.77 -4.82
C ILE A 132 26.21 -16.94 -4.31
N LYS A 133 27.06 -16.47 -5.22
CA LYS A 133 28.14 -15.53 -4.92
C LYS A 133 27.68 -14.13 -5.28
N ILE A 134 27.81 -13.19 -4.35
CA ILE A 134 27.49 -11.79 -4.62
C ILE A 134 28.77 -11.07 -5.00
N HIS A 135 28.75 -10.36 -6.13
CA HIS A 135 29.90 -9.62 -6.67
C HIS A 135 29.88 -8.17 -6.22
N SER A 136 28.74 -7.49 -6.33
CA SER A 136 28.56 -6.12 -5.89
C SER A 136 27.15 -5.90 -5.37
N VAL A 137 27.03 -5.00 -4.39
CA VAL A 137 25.76 -4.55 -3.83
C VAL A 137 25.79 -3.04 -3.77
N ASP A 138 24.79 -2.41 -4.36
CA ASP A 138 24.44 -1.01 -4.14
C ASP A 138 23.11 -0.98 -3.40
N LEU A 139 23.12 -0.40 -2.19
CA LEU A 139 21.96 -0.27 -1.31
C LEU A 139 21.13 1.00 -1.59
N GLY A 140 21.56 1.82 -2.54
CA GLY A 140 20.94 3.09 -2.86
C GLY A 140 21.09 4.15 -1.76
N VAL A 141 20.49 5.31 -1.99
CA VAL A 141 20.59 6.49 -1.09
C VAL A 141 19.23 7.06 -0.70
N SER A 142 18.16 6.64 -1.37
CA SER A 142 16.83 7.21 -1.18
C SER A 142 16.00 6.37 -0.22
N ALA A 143 14.92 6.92 0.31
CA ALA A 143 13.97 6.18 1.14
C ALA A 143 12.58 6.25 0.52
N PRO A 144 11.71 5.23 0.73
CA PRO A 144 10.35 5.28 0.22
C PRO A 144 9.60 6.45 0.83
N ARG A 145 8.77 7.09 0.01
CA ARG A 145 7.91 8.20 0.42
C ARG A 145 6.46 7.74 0.39
N LEU A 146 5.71 8.14 1.41
CA LEU A 146 4.26 8.03 1.45
C LEU A 146 3.67 9.41 1.17
N HIS A 147 2.62 9.45 0.36
CA HIS A 147 1.85 10.66 0.09
C HIS A 147 0.39 10.30 -0.14
N ASN A 148 -0.48 11.31 -0.13
CA ASN A 148 -1.90 11.15 -0.44
C ASN A 148 -2.55 10.06 0.44
N ALA A 149 -2.45 10.25 1.76
CA ALA A 149 -3.15 9.39 2.71
C ALA A 149 -4.65 9.74 2.66
N ARG A 150 -5.46 8.75 2.30
CA ARG A 150 -6.91 8.84 2.15
C ARG A 150 -7.55 7.97 3.22
N LEU A 151 -8.45 8.58 3.97
CA LEU A 151 -9.27 7.85 4.93
C LEU A 151 -10.49 7.31 4.19
N SER A 152 -10.52 5.99 4.01
CA SER A 152 -11.68 5.28 3.48
C SER A 152 -12.50 4.73 4.64
N SER A 153 -13.65 5.34 4.91
CA SER A 153 -14.65 4.74 5.80
C SER A 153 -15.47 3.74 4.97
N LEU A 154 -15.31 2.45 5.24
CA LEU A 154 -16.03 1.41 4.52
C LEU A 154 -17.56 1.61 4.70
N LYS A 155 -18.29 1.63 3.58
CA LYS A 155 -19.73 1.88 3.53
C LYS A 155 -20.51 1.08 4.60
N SER A 156 -21.21 1.81 5.47
CA SER A 156 -22.44 1.44 6.20
C SER A 156 -22.45 0.31 7.25
N CYS A 157 -21.38 -0.46 7.52
CA CYS A 157 -21.49 -1.57 8.50
C CYS A 157 -20.35 -1.76 9.50
N ALA A 158 -19.26 -0.97 9.44
CA ALA A 158 -18.16 -1.11 10.39
C ALA A 158 -17.60 0.24 10.86
N PRO A 159 -17.30 0.43 12.16
CA PRO A 159 -16.73 1.68 12.70
C PRO A 159 -15.24 1.85 12.39
N PHE A 160 -14.72 1.18 11.35
CA PHE A 160 -13.29 1.12 11.06
C PHE A 160 -12.93 2.06 9.92
N ILE A 161 -11.88 2.84 10.16
CA ILE A 161 -11.28 3.74 9.18
C ILE A 161 -10.14 2.96 8.55
N GLU A 162 -10.27 2.61 7.29
CA GLU A 162 -9.14 2.10 6.49
C GLU A 162 -8.36 3.29 5.97
N ILE A 163 -7.04 3.19 5.97
CA ILE A 163 -6.17 4.24 5.48
C ILE A 163 -5.49 3.71 4.23
N GLU A 164 -5.76 4.34 3.10
CA GLU A 164 -5.09 4.09 1.84
C GLU A 164 -4.00 5.14 1.64
N CYS A 165 -2.76 4.72 1.44
CA CYS A 165 -1.62 5.62 1.22
C CYS A 165 -0.88 5.21 -0.04
N ASP A 166 -0.57 6.17 -0.91
CA ASP A 166 0.29 5.92 -2.05
C ASP A 166 1.77 5.94 -1.61
N THR A 167 2.52 4.92 -2.01
CA THR A 167 3.97 4.82 -1.81
C THR A 167 4.73 4.95 -3.12
N THR A 168 5.80 5.75 -3.09
CA THR A 168 6.75 5.88 -4.19
C THR A 168 8.17 5.73 -3.69
N TYR A 169 8.93 4.85 -4.33
CA TYR A 169 10.33 4.62 -4.07
C TYR A 169 11.09 4.67 -5.39
N THR A 170 12.01 5.61 -5.50
CA THR A 170 12.90 5.77 -6.66
C THR A 170 14.32 5.78 -6.15
N ASP A 171 15.11 4.80 -6.55
CA ASP A 171 16.49 4.62 -6.09
C ASP A 171 17.30 3.89 -7.15
N THR A 172 18.60 3.74 -6.91
CA THR A 172 19.53 3.02 -7.79
C THR A 172 19.98 1.69 -7.19
N LEU A 173 19.10 1.02 -6.44
CA LEU A 173 19.42 -0.26 -5.80
C LEU A 173 19.84 -1.28 -6.86
N SER A 174 21.03 -1.86 -6.73
CA SER A 174 21.52 -2.86 -7.67
C SER A 174 22.30 -3.97 -6.98
N ILE A 175 22.07 -5.21 -7.40
CA ILE A 175 22.74 -6.39 -6.84
C ILE A 175 23.25 -7.22 -8.01
N SER A 176 24.56 -7.46 -8.04
CA SER A 176 25.17 -8.38 -9.00
C SER A 176 25.57 -9.68 -8.29
N LEU A 177 25.12 -10.80 -8.85
CA LEU A 177 25.33 -12.12 -8.31
C LEU A 177 25.74 -13.09 -9.42
N SER A 178 26.44 -14.14 -9.04
CA SER A 178 26.74 -15.28 -9.90
C SER A 178 26.30 -16.56 -9.20
N THR A 179 25.53 -17.36 -9.92
CA THR A 179 25.04 -18.66 -9.47
C THR A 179 25.07 -19.65 -10.62
N SER A 180 25.09 -20.94 -10.32
CA SER A 180 24.96 -21.97 -11.34
C SER A 180 23.62 -22.67 -11.18
N TYR A 181 22.83 -22.71 -12.26
CA TYR A 181 21.61 -23.53 -12.28
C TYR A 181 21.98 -25.00 -12.44
N LEU A 182 21.41 -25.85 -11.57
CA LEU A 182 21.62 -27.28 -11.56
C LEU A 182 20.47 -27.95 -12.33
N PHE A 183 20.79 -28.55 -13.48
CA PHE A 183 19.86 -29.37 -14.23
C PHE A 183 19.87 -30.79 -13.68
N ASN A 184 18.69 -31.25 -13.25
CA ASN A 184 18.50 -32.57 -12.66
C ASN A 184 17.85 -33.60 -13.60
N TYR A 185 17.83 -33.30 -14.91
CA TYR A 185 17.30 -34.20 -15.94
C TYR A 185 18.37 -34.44 -17.01
N PRO A 186 18.62 -35.70 -17.44
CA PRO A 186 17.93 -36.95 -17.06
C PRO A 186 18.37 -37.57 -15.72
N MET A 187 19.43 -37.07 -15.08
CA MET A 187 19.90 -37.49 -13.74
C MET A 187 20.17 -36.27 -12.84
N SER A 188 20.12 -36.44 -11.52
CA SER A 188 20.42 -35.36 -10.55
C SER A 188 21.82 -34.79 -10.77
N GLY A 189 21.94 -33.46 -10.90
CA GLY A 189 23.21 -32.78 -11.14
C GLY A 189 23.84 -33.02 -12.52
N PHE A 190 23.06 -33.44 -13.52
CA PHE A 190 23.52 -33.74 -14.89
C PHE A 190 24.32 -32.59 -15.53
N ALA A 191 23.83 -31.36 -15.41
CA ALA A 191 24.51 -30.20 -15.97
C ALA A 191 24.45 -29.01 -15.02
N ARG A 192 25.53 -28.21 -15.04
CA ARG A 192 25.62 -26.94 -14.31
C ARG A 192 25.74 -25.81 -15.31
N LEU A 193 24.90 -24.81 -15.17
CA LEU A 193 24.86 -23.68 -16.08
C LEU A 193 25.18 -22.41 -15.32
N PRO A 194 26.39 -21.85 -15.48
CA PRO A 194 26.77 -20.62 -14.81
C PRO A 194 25.97 -19.45 -15.39
N VAL A 195 25.40 -18.65 -14.50
CA VAL A 195 24.64 -17.44 -14.83
C VAL A 195 25.14 -16.33 -13.91
N SER A 196 25.63 -15.25 -14.52
CA SER A 196 25.87 -14.00 -13.81
C SER A 196 24.71 -13.06 -14.08
N LEU A 197 24.10 -12.56 -13.02
CA LEU A 197 22.88 -11.76 -13.05
C LEU A 197 23.13 -10.45 -12.31
N THR A 198 22.77 -9.34 -12.93
CA THR A 198 22.67 -8.04 -12.26
C THR A 198 21.22 -7.61 -12.27
N VAL A 199 20.66 -7.42 -11.08
CA VAL A 199 19.29 -6.97 -10.86
C VAL A 199 19.36 -5.55 -10.32
N SER A 200 18.67 -4.61 -10.97
CA SER A 200 18.53 -3.26 -10.44
C SER A 200 17.08 -2.79 -10.43
N LEU A 201 16.73 -2.09 -9.36
CA LEU A 201 15.41 -1.54 -9.11
C LEU A 201 15.50 -0.02 -9.28
N SER A 202 14.79 0.54 -10.26
CA SER A 202 14.76 1.98 -10.53
C SER A 202 13.58 2.68 -9.88
N GLN A 203 12.40 2.06 -9.96
CA GLN A 203 11.16 2.62 -9.43
C GLN A 203 10.24 1.52 -8.90
N PHE A 204 9.69 1.77 -7.72
CA PHE A 204 8.58 1.05 -7.13
C PHE A 204 7.49 2.06 -6.77
N LYS A 205 6.27 1.82 -7.25
CA LYS A 205 5.08 2.57 -6.82
C LYS A 205 3.98 1.59 -6.50
N SER A 206 3.28 1.83 -5.40
CA SER A 206 2.16 1.00 -4.97
C SER A 206 1.21 1.81 -4.12
N SER A 207 -0.05 1.39 -4.04
CA SER A 207 -0.94 1.79 -2.95
C SER A 207 -0.78 0.82 -1.77
N ILE A 208 -0.80 1.34 -0.55
CA ILE A 208 -0.72 0.60 0.71
C ILE A 208 -2.01 0.84 1.48
N ASN A 209 -2.71 -0.23 1.82
CA ASN A 209 -3.91 -0.19 2.65
C ASN A 209 -3.57 -0.65 4.06
N ILE A 210 -3.89 0.19 5.03
CA ILE A 210 -3.73 -0.04 6.45
C ILE A 210 -5.13 -0.27 7.02
N THR A 211 -5.36 -1.49 7.49
CA THR A 211 -6.62 -1.90 8.09
C THR A 211 -6.46 -1.99 9.61
N PRO A 212 -7.27 -1.25 10.39
CA PRO A 212 -7.15 -1.23 11.83
C PRO A 212 -7.57 -2.58 12.43
N PRO A 213 -7.08 -2.91 13.64
CA PRO A 213 -7.43 -4.14 14.32
C PRO A 213 -8.92 -4.18 14.68
N SER A 214 -9.56 -5.32 14.45
CA SER A 214 -10.96 -5.51 14.83
C SER A 214 -11.08 -5.76 16.35
N PRO A 215 -11.92 -5.00 17.09
CA PRO A 215 -12.12 -5.14 18.53
C PRO A 215 -12.89 -6.40 18.91
N ASN A 216 -13.55 -7.04 17.94
CA ASN A 216 -14.28 -8.29 18.12
C ASN A 216 -13.40 -9.54 17.91
N SER A 217 -12.16 -9.37 17.44
CA SER A 217 -11.21 -10.48 17.29
C SER A 217 -10.47 -10.72 18.60
N LEU A 218 -10.31 -11.99 18.96
CA LEU A 218 -9.52 -12.42 20.12
C LEU A 218 -8.04 -12.02 20.02
N ALA A 219 -7.51 -11.84 18.80
CA ALA A 219 -6.20 -11.23 18.58
C ALA A 219 -6.35 -9.98 17.70
N PRO A 220 -6.26 -8.77 18.28
CA PRO A 220 -6.28 -7.54 17.50
C PRO A 220 -4.96 -7.41 16.71
N VAL A 221 -5.07 -7.45 15.38
CA VAL A 221 -3.95 -7.37 14.44
C VAL A 221 -4.13 -6.17 13.52
N LEU A 222 -3.14 -5.29 13.50
CA LEU A 222 -3.02 -4.23 12.51
C LEU A 222 -2.48 -4.84 11.21
N THR A 223 -3.23 -4.73 10.12
CA THR A 223 -2.83 -5.35 8.85
C THR A 223 -2.47 -4.30 7.82
N PHE A 224 -1.24 -4.36 7.32
CA PHE A 224 -0.75 -3.58 6.19
C PHE A 224 -0.81 -4.47 4.96
N SER A 225 -1.42 -3.98 3.88
CA SER A 225 -1.51 -4.71 2.63
C SER A 225 -1.04 -3.83 1.47
N ILE A 226 -0.18 -4.37 0.62
CA ILE A 226 0.22 -3.75 -0.63
C ILE A 226 -0.81 -4.13 -1.69
N SER A 227 -1.33 -3.15 -2.41
CA SER A 227 -2.21 -3.40 -3.55
C SER A 227 -1.51 -4.28 -4.60
N PRO A 228 -2.18 -5.29 -5.18
CA PRO A 228 -1.58 -6.13 -6.22
C PRO A 228 -1.26 -5.35 -7.51
N ASP A 229 -1.89 -4.19 -7.70
CA ASP A 229 -1.68 -3.29 -8.83
C ASP A 229 -0.54 -2.30 -8.55
N PHE A 230 0.70 -2.80 -8.49
CA PHE A 230 1.90 -1.99 -8.28
C PHE A 230 2.78 -1.93 -9.52
N THR A 231 3.46 -0.79 -9.71
CA THR A 231 4.48 -0.63 -10.74
C THR A 231 5.84 -0.95 -10.14
N LEU A 232 6.47 -2.02 -10.62
CA LEU A 232 7.83 -2.42 -10.27
C LEU A 232 8.67 -2.45 -11.54
N ASP A 233 9.59 -1.50 -11.64
CA ASP A 233 10.55 -1.37 -12.73
C ASP A 233 11.88 -2.02 -12.32
N LEU A 234 12.06 -3.25 -12.79
CA LEU A 234 13.23 -4.07 -12.53
C LEU A 234 13.99 -4.26 -13.83
N THR A 235 15.22 -3.74 -13.90
CA THR A 235 16.11 -4.03 -15.03
C THR A 235 17.03 -5.17 -14.64
N THR A 236 16.95 -6.27 -15.38
CA THR A 236 17.80 -7.43 -15.15
C THR A 236 18.71 -7.64 -16.35
N THR A 237 20.00 -7.82 -16.10
CA THR A 237 20.97 -8.16 -17.14
C THR A 237 21.63 -9.48 -16.78
N SER A 238 21.69 -10.41 -17.74
CA SER A 238 22.33 -11.70 -17.53
C SER A 238 23.49 -11.89 -18.50
N LEU A 239 24.67 -12.23 -17.97
CA LEU A 239 25.80 -12.68 -18.76
C LEU A 239 25.90 -14.21 -18.66
N MET A 240 25.74 -14.87 -19.80
CA MET A 240 26.03 -16.28 -20.00
C MET A 240 27.05 -16.39 -21.13
N GLY A 241 28.02 -17.31 -21.00
CA GLY A 241 29.27 -17.31 -21.76
C GLY A 241 29.17 -17.08 -23.28
N SER A 242 30.30 -16.66 -23.88
CA SER A 242 30.46 -16.12 -25.24
C SER A 242 29.88 -16.91 -26.43
N ARG A 243 29.47 -18.17 -26.22
CA ARG A 243 28.92 -19.06 -27.27
C ARG A 243 27.49 -19.51 -27.03
N ALA A 244 26.93 -19.27 -25.85
CA ALA A 244 25.58 -19.70 -25.52
C ALA A 244 24.58 -18.64 -26.00
N LYS A 245 24.25 -18.69 -27.29
CA LYS A 245 23.12 -17.93 -27.87
C LYS A 245 21.81 -18.56 -27.36
N LEU A 246 21.53 -18.41 -26.07
CA LEU A 246 20.29 -18.88 -25.46
C LEU A 246 19.17 -17.99 -25.96
N ALA A 247 18.34 -18.53 -26.83
CA ALA A 247 17.12 -17.88 -27.33
C ALA A 247 16.17 -17.42 -26.20
N ASN A 248 16.34 -17.95 -24.98
CA ASN A 248 15.43 -17.75 -23.86
C ASN A 248 15.95 -16.79 -22.76
N VAL A 249 17.04 -16.05 -22.99
CA VAL A 249 17.50 -15.04 -22.02
C VAL A 249 16.42 -13.99 -21.68
N PRO A 250 15.69 -13.42 -22.66
CA PRO A 250 14.57 -12.51 -22.36
C PRO A 250 13.49 -13.14 -21.47
N LYS A 251 13.19 -14.43 -21.67
CA LYS A 251 12.21 -15.14 -20.82
C LYS A 251 12.68 -15.27 -19.38
N LEU A 252 13.98 -15.39 -19.13
CA LEU A 252 14.52 -15.43 -17.78
C LEU A 252 14.31 -14.09 -17.07
N HIS A 253 14.54 -12.98 -17.75
CA HIS A 253 14.28 -11.64 -17.20
C HIS A 253 12.80 -11.48 -16.82
N GLU A 254 11.89 -11.84 -17.72
CA GLU A 254 10.45 -11.85 -17.47
C GLU A 254 10.08 -12.76 -16.29
N LEU A 255 10.65 -13.97 -16.23
CA LEU A 255 10.40 -14.90 -15.13
C LEU A 255 10.84 -14.34 -13.78
N ILE A 256 12.00 -13.67 -13.71
CA ILE A 256 12.46 -13.03 -12.48
C ILE A 256 11.51 -11.89 -12.09
N GLN A 257 11.14 -11.04 -13.04
CA GLN A 257 10.21 -9.94 -12.78
C GLN A 257 8.84 -10.47 -12.30
N HIS A 258 8.30 -11.49 -12.95
CA HIS A 258 7.08 -12.17 -12.52
C HIS A 258 7.22 -12.86 -11.16
N GLN A 259 8.38 -13.46 -10.87
CA GLN A 259 8.65 -14.10 -9.59
C GLN A 259 8.65 -13.07 -8.46
N VAL A 260 9.36 -11.95 -8.64
CA VAL A 260 9.39 -10.86 -7.66
C VAL A 260 8.00 -10.30 -7.48
N ARG A 261 7.26 -10.06 -8.58
CA ARG A 261 5.88 -9.59 -8.49
C ARG A 261 4.97 -10.54 -7.73
N ARG A 262 5.07 -11.84 -8.01
CA ARG A 262 4.30 -12.88 -7.32
C ARG A 262 4.63 -12.96 -5.83
N ILE A 263 5.91 -12.86 -5.48
CA ILE A 263 6.34 -12.87 -4.08
C ILE A 263 5.81 -11.62 -3.37
N LEU A 264 5.90 -10.43 -3.98
CA LEU A 264 5.36 -9.19 -3.39
C LEU A 264 3.84 -9.26 -3.22
N ALA A 265 3.10 -9.77 -4.21
CA ALA A 265 1.65 -9.95 -4.08
C ALA A 265 1.29 -10.96 -2.97
N ALA A 266 2.04 -12.06 -2.85
CA ALA A 266 1.77 -13.09 -1.84
C ALA A 266 2.24 -12.72 -0.42
N ARG A 267 3.31 -11.92 -0.30
CA ARG A 267 3.92 -11.52 0.99
C ARG A 267 3.63 -10.07 1.36
N GLY A 268 2.91 -9.33 0.52
CA GLY A 268 2.59 -7.92 0.71
C GLY A 268 1.57 -7.64 1.79
N THR A 269 1.05 -8.68 2.46
CA THR A 269 0.20 -8.54 3.64
C THR A 269 1.02 -8.80 4.90
N TRP A 270 1.25 -7.77 5.69
CA TRP A 270 1.92 -7.83 6.98
C TRP A 270 0.93 -7.62 8.11
N LYS A 271 0.85 -8.63 8.98
CA LYS A 271 0.00 -8.66 10.16
C LYS A 271 0.85 -8.34 11.40
N VAL A 272 0.61 -7.20 12.04
CA VAL A 272 1.30 -6.75 13.26
C VAL A 272 0.36 -6.90 14.45
N VAL A 273 0.73 -7.75 15.40
CA VAL A 273 -0.04 -7.98 16.63
C VAL A 273 0.19 -6.81 17.59
N LEU A 274 -0.87 -6.31 18.23
CA LEU A 274 -0.74 -5.27 19.24
C LEU A 274 0.01 -5.82 20.48
N PRO A 275 1.05 -5.12 20.97
CA PRO A 275 1.81 -5.57 22.13
C PRO A 275 0.94 -5.57 23.39
N GLY A 276 0.95 -6.68 24.14
CA GLY A 276 0.30 -6.79 25.45
C GLY A 276 -1.19 -7.16 25.45
N LEU A 277 -1.83 -7.33 24.28
CA LEU A 277 -3.26 -7.67 24.18
C LEU A 277 -3.55 -9.08 23.69
N ALA A 278 -2.57 -9.76 23.08
CA ALA A 278 -2.67 -11.15 22.67
C ALA A 278 -1.40 -11.90 23.06
N THR A 279 -1.54 -13.11 23.60
CA THR A 279 -0.38 -14.01 23.74
C THR A 279 0.11 -14.35 22.34
N VAL A 280 1.41 -14.19 22.05
CA VAL A 280 2.02 -14.42 20.72
C VAL A 280 1.67 -15.80 20.13
N SER A 281 1.34 -16.77 20.99
CA SER A 281 0.83 -18.09 20.61
C SER A 281 -0.55 -18.05 19.95
N GLU A 282 -1.52 -17.33 20.53
CA GLU A 282 -2.91 -17.28 20.05
C GLU A 282 -3.01 -16.53 18.71
N ALA A 283 -2.23 -15.46 18.55
CA ALA A 283 -2.13 -14.73 17.29
C ALA A 283 -1.48 -15.58 16.18
N ARG A 284 -0.47 -16.39 16.50
CA ARG A 284 0.14 -17.34 15.54
C ARG A 284 -0.81 -18.46 15.16
N GLU A 285 -1.61 -18.97 16.10
CA GLU A 285 -2.62 -20.00 15.84
C GLU A 285 -3.77 -19.50 14.98
N GLN A 286 -4.23 -18.26 15.20
CA GLN A 286 -5.25 -17.65 14.34
C GLN A 286 -4.73 -17.37 12.93
N VAL A 287 -3.52 -16.81 12.79
CA VAL A 287 -2.90 -16.62 11.47
C VAL A 287 -2.73 -17.97 10.75
N GLN A 288 -2.36 -19.04 11.46
CA GLN A 288 -2.30 -20.39 10.86
C GLN A 288 -3.67 -20.97 10.50
N LYS A 289 -4.75 -20.65 11.25
CA LYS A 289 -6.11 -21.06 10.89
C LYS A 289 -6.61 -20.33 9.65
N GLU A 290 -6.47 -19.02 9.60
CA GLU A 290 -6.86 -18.21 8.42
C GLU A 290 -6.08 -18.64 7.17
N MET A 291 -4.76 -18.87 7.28
CA MET A 291 -3.96 -19.37 6.15
C MET A 291 -4.37 -20.79 5.70
N LYS A 292 -4.94 -21.61 6.58
CA LYS A 292 -5.49 -22.93 6.19
C LYS A 292 -6.84 -22.77 5.51
N GLU A 293 -7.72 -21.90 6.01
CA GLU A 293 -9.03 -21.66 5.41
C GLU A 293 -8.92 -21.06 3.99
N GLU A 294 -7.95 -20.17 3.76
CA GLU A 294 -7.63 -19.64 2.41
C GLU A 294 -7.00 -20.68 1.47
N GLN A 295 -6.47 -21.80 1.96
CA GLN A 295 -5.96 -22.89 1.12
C GLN A 295 -7.03 -23.92 0.73
N PHE A 296 -8.20 -23.90 1.39
CA PHE A 296 -9.29 -24.85 1.17
C PHE A 296 -10.54 -24.23 0.52
N SER A 297 -10.53 -22.92 0.21
CA SER A 297 -11.48 -22.26 -0.70
C SER A 297 -10.85 -22.03 -2.07
#